data_AF-A0A6M2AHC1-F1
#
_entry.id   AF-A0A6M2AHC1-F1
#
_cell.length_a   1.000
_cell.length_b   1.000
_cell.length_c   1.000
_cell.angle_alpha   90.00
_cell.angle_beta   90.00
_cell.angle_gamma   90.00
#
_symmetry.space_group_name_H-M   'P 1'
#
loop_
_entity.id
_entity.type
_entity.pdbx_description
1 polymer ?
#
loop_
_entity_poly.entity_id
_entity_poly.type
_entity_poly.pdbx_seq_one_letter_code
_entity_poly.pdbx_strand_id
1 'polypeptide(L)'
;MNFFKNYKLRMYADKNIDKNIIDFLRKKNMDVLSVTENNKLTNQEDSFLYKKAKQLNRILLTNDRDFWNDQSFKLHESPGVIILTTADTTIAQYLPLLLKKVLIVCNPFDHPIVLDGLKIKCSPEGIVLKGLTDDSQKIEDQKYRWKDLL
;
A
#
# COMPACT_ATOMS: atom_id res chain seq x y z
N MET A 1 -16.35 15.50 22.35
CA MET A 1 -16.76 14.25 21.67
C MET A 1 -15.85 14.07 20.45
N ASN A 2 -14.71 13.38 20.63
CA ASN A 2 -13.71 13.23 19.57
C ASN A 2 -14.03 11.96 18.76
N PHE A 3 -14.69 12.13 17.61
CA PHE A 3 -14.82 11.06 16.61
C PHE A 3 -13.53 10.97 15.78
N PHE A 4 -12.41 10.58 16.39
CA PHE A 4 -11.31 10.06 15.60
C PHE A 4 -11.72 8.65 15.18
N LYS A 5 -12.20 8.49 13.95
CA LYS A 5 -12.24 7.17 13.33
C LYS A 5 -10.80 6.65 13.33
N ASN A 6 -10.50 5.68 14.17
CA ASN A 6 -9.22 4.95 14.16
C ASN A 6 -9.19 4.07 12.92
N TYR A 7 -8.90 4.67 11.76
CA TYR A 7 -8.70 3.93 10.53
C TYR A 7 -7.44 3.09 10.67
N LYS A 8 -7.61 1.77 10.83
CA LYS A 8 -6.48 0.83 10.92
C LYS A 8 -5.64 0.81 9.65
N LEU A 9 -6.23 1.12 8.50
CA LEU A 9 -5.56 1.19 7.21
C LEU A 9 -5.62 2.61 6.66
N ARG A 10 -4.44 3.22 6.52
CA ARG A 10 -4.28 4.57 6.00
C ARG A 10 -3.39 4.51 4.76
N MET A 11 -3.89 5.02 3.65
CA MET A 11 -3.22 4.99 2.35
C MET A 11 -2.96 6.40 1.84
N TYR A 12 -1.88 6.54 1.10
CA TYR A 12 -1.53 7.70 0.29
C TYR A 12 -1.53 7.25 -1.17
N ALA A 13 -2.58 7.62 -1.91
CA ALA A 13 -2.80 7.17 -3.27
C ALA A 13 -2.16 8.13 -4.27
N ASP A 14 -1.34 7.58 -5.14
CA ASP A 14 -0.68 8.27 -6.24
C ASP A 14 -1.71 8.78 -7.28
N LYS A 15 -1.30 9.71 -8.14
CA LYS A 15 -2.12 10.32 -9.19
C LYS A 15 -2.58 9.33 -10.26
N ASN A 16 -1.86 8.22 -10.42
CA ASN A 16 -2.16 7.17 -11.38
C ASN A 16 -3.21 6.16 -10.89
N ILE A 17 -3.68 6.28 -9.64
CA ILE A 17 -4.74 5.43 -9.11
C ILE A 17 -6.11 5.97 -9.54
N ASP A 18 -6.91 5.09 -10.13
CA ASP A 18 -8.27 5.40 -10.58
C ASP A 18 -9.17 5.85 -9.40
N LYS A 19 -9.95 6.90 -9.63
CA LYS A 19 -10.86 7.48 -8.62
C LYS A 19 -11.87 6.45 -8.08
N ASN A 20 -12.34 5.51 -8.90
CA ASN A 20 -13.28 4.48 -8.47
C ASN A 20 -12.63 3.52 -7.46
N ILE A 21 -11.33 3.24 -7.59
CA ILE A 21 -10.57 2.47 -6.61
C ILE A 21 -10.51 3.23 -5.29
N ILE A 22 -10.16 4.52 -5.33
CA ILE A 22 -10.11 5.38 -4.13
C ILE A 22 -11.46 5.41 -3.42
N ASP A 23 -12.54 5.65 -4.16
CA ASP A 23 -13.91 5.72 -3.64
C ASP A 23 -14.35 4.36 -3.06
N PHE A 24 -14.00 3.25 -3.72
CA PHE A 24 -14.27 1.91 -3.22
C PHE A 24 -13.56 1.65 -1.88
N LEU A 25 -12.26 1.95 -1.77
CA LEU A 25 -11.48 1.74 -0.56
C LEU A 25 -12.01 2.58 0.61
N ARG A 26 -12.40 3.83 0.35
CA ARG A 26 -13.06 4.70 1.33
C ARG A 26 -14.40 4.12 1.80
N LYS A 27 -15.23 3.58 0.89
CA LYS A 27 -16.48 2.87 1.24
C LYS A 27 -16.22 1.63 2.10
N LYS A 28 -15.05 1.01 1.98
CA LYS A 28 -14.59 -0.09 2.85
C LYS A 28 -13.94 0.38 4.16
N ASN A 29 -14.21 1.63 4.56
CA ASN A 29 -13.82 2.21 5.84
C ASN A 29 -12.29 2.31 6.01
N MET A 30 -11.59 2.66 4.93
CA MET A 30 -10.16 2.98 4.92
C MET A 30 -9.94 4.49 4.77
N ASP A 31 -8.87 5.01 5.36
CA ASP A 31 -8.46 6.41 5.21
C ASP A 31 -7.53 6.52 4.00
N VAL A 32 -8.06 6.94 2.85
CA VAL A 32 -7.27 7.16 1.64
C VAL A 32 -7.12 8.65 1.40
N LEU A 33 -5.89 9.14 1.37
CA LEU A 33 -5.54 10.50 0.94
C LEU A 33 -4.98 10.42 -0.48
N SER A 34 -5.57 11.12 -1.46
CA SER A 34 -5.06 11.10 -2.84
C SER A 34 -4.18 12.32 -3.14
N VAL A 35 -3.10 12.11 -3.89
CA VAL A 35 -2.25 13.19 -4.45
C VAL A 35 -3.09 14.18 -5.26
N THR A 36 -4.11 13.70 -5.97
CA THR A 36 -4.97 14.53 -6.84
C THR A 36 -5.86 15.51 -6.08
N GLU A 37 -6.05 15.32 -4.77
CA GLU A 37 -6.89 16.18 -3.94
C GLU A 37 -6.16 17.44 -3.46
N ASN A 38 -4.86 17.55 -3.74
CA ASN A 38 -4.07 18.73 -3.43
C ASN A 38 -3.21 19.11 -4.63
N ASN A 39 -3.58 20.21 -5.30
CA ASN A 39 -2.92 20.72 -6.50
C ASN A 39 -1.39 20.91 -6.33
N LYS A 40 -0.89 21.14 -5.11
CA LYS A 40 0.55 21.29 -4.83
C LYS A 40 1.32 19.96 -4.86
N LEU A 41 0.62 18.83 -4.77
CA LEU A 41 1.19 17.48 -4.73
C LEU A 41 1.22 16.80 -6.10
N THR A 42 0.39 17.24 -7.05
CA THR A 42 0.20 16.61 -8.37
C THR A 42 1.46 16.56 -9.25
N ASN A 43 2.37 17.52 -9.08
CA ASN A 43 3.60 17.66 -9.89
C ASN A 43 4.86 17.30 -9.10
N GLN A 44 4.73 16.56 -8.01
CA GLN A 44 5.89 16.12 -7.23
C GLN A 44 6.49 14.84 -7.81
N GLU A 45 7.80 14.70 -7.66
CA GLU A 45 8.57 13.52 -8.07
C GLU A 45 8.23 12.29 -7.20
N ASP A 46 8.45 11.08 -7.73
CA ASP A 46 8.13 9.82 -7.04
C ASP A 46 8.86 9.67 -5.70
N SER A 47 10.11 10.14 -5.63
CA SER A 47 10.90 10.14 -4.39
C SER A 47 10.26 11.02 -3.29
N PHE A 48 9.58 12.09 -3.66
CA PHE A 48 8.81 12.91 -2.75
C PHE A 48 7.58 12.15 -2.26
N LEU A 49 6.85 11.49 -3.16
CA LEU A 49 5.66 10.70 -2.79
C LEU A 49 6.01 9.58 -1.81
N TYR A 50 7.14 8.88 -2.05
CA TYR A 50 7.66 7.84 -1.17
C TYR A 50 7.93 8.36 0.25
N LYS A 51 8.71 9.45 0.36
CA LYS A 51 9.04 10.07 1.65
C LYS A 51 7.80 10.65 2.33
N LYS A 52 6.88 11.22 1.57
CA LYS A 52 5.66 11.82 2.10
C LYS A 52 4.73 10.76 2.70
N ALA A 53 4.56 9.62 2.03
CA ALA A 53 3.80 8.50 2.55
C ALA A 53 4.36 8.04 3.92
N LYS A 54 5.69 7.91 4.02
CA LYS A 54 6.39 7.58 5.27
C LYS A 54 6.11 8.59 6.38
N GLN A 55 6.31 9.88 6.10
CA GLN A 55 6.09 10.97 7.06
C GLN A 55 4.65 11.02 7.57
N LEU A 56 3.68 10.64 6.73
CA LEU A 56 2.26 10.64 7.09
C LEU A 56 1.81 9.35 7.80
N ASN A 57 2.69 8.36 7.96
CA ASN A 57 2.38 7.00 8.39
C ASN A 57 1.23 6.41 7.56
N ARG A 58 1.42 6.42 6.24
CA ARG A 58 0.47 5.90 5.25
C ARG A 58 1.19 4.97 4.29
N ILE A 59 0.50 3.89 3.91
CA ILE A 59 0.95 2.99 2.85
C ILE A 59 0.80 3.70 1.51
N LEU A 60 1.85 3.73 0.68
CA LEU A 60 1.78 4.26 -0.67
C LEU A 60 1.02 3.28 -1.58
N LEU A 61 0.00 3.75 -2.27
CA LEU A 61 -0.75 2.99 -3.28
C LEU A 61 -0.50 3.59 -4.66
N THR A 62 0.05 2.82 -5.60
CA THR A 62 0.43 3.30 -6.94
C THR A 62 0.23 2.22 -8.02
N ASN A 63 0.09 2.64 -9.28
CA ASN A 63 0.20 1.77 -10.44
C ASN A 63 1.62 1.74 -11.03
N ASP A 64 2.52 2.57 -10.50
CA ASP A 64 3.89 2.71 -10.99
C ASP A 64 4.78 1.57 -10.47
N ARG A 65 5.37 0.84 -11.40
CA ARG A 65 6.18 -0.34 -11.13
C ARG A 65 7.60 0.02 -10.71
N ASP A 66 8.05 1.25 -10.93
CA ASP A 66 9.40 1.68 -10.58
C ASP A 66 9.62 1.69 -9.07
N PHE A 67 8.55 1.86 -8.28
CA PHE A 67 8.58 1.69 -6.83
C PHE A 67 8.98 0.27 -6.38
N TRP A 68 8.92 -0.75 -7.26
CA TRP A 68 9.42 -2.10 -6.96
C TRP A 68 10.95 -2.19 -6.95
N ASN A 69 11.64 -1.24 -7.58
CA ASN A 69 13.09 -1.21 -7.67
C ASN A 69 13.72 -0.70 -6.35
N ASP A 70 14.48 -1.57 -5.67
CA ASP A 70 15.07 -1.25 -4.38
C ASP A 70 16.35 -0.40 -4.48
N GLN A 71 16.91 -0.20 -5.69
CA GLN A 71 17.99 0.76 -5.91
C GLN A 71 17.48 2.20 -5.87
N SER A 72 16.33 2.45 -6.49
CA SER A 72 15.68 3.77 -6.51
C SER A 72 14.89 4.04 -5.24
N PHE A 73 14.21 3.02 -4.69
CA PHE A 73 13.36 3.12 -3.52
C PHE A 73 13.76 2.05 -2.50
N LYS A 74 14.70 2.38 -1.63
CA LYS A 74 15.27 1.41 -0.69
C LYS A 74 14.20 0.76 0.19
N LEU A 75 14.25 -0.56 0.28
CA LEU A 75 13.24 -1.33 1.00
C LEU A 75 13.19 -0.98 2.50
N HIS A 76 14.33 -0.81 3.17
CA HIS A 76 14.37 -0.42 4.59
C HIS A 76 13.80 0.99 4.86
N GLU A 77 13.73 1.85 3.84
CA GLU A 77 13.10 3.18 3.92
C GLU A 77 11.62 3.13 3.52
N SER A 78 11.10 1.94 3.15
CA SER A 78 9.74 1.78 2.66
C SER A 78 8.69 2.21 3.69
N PRO A 79 7.69 3.02 3.27
CA PRO A 79 6.50 3.30 4.08
C PRO A 79 5.48 2.16 4.07
N GLY A 80 5.80 1.06 3.36
CA GLY A 80 4.81 0.16 2.81
C GLY A 80 4.35 0.67 1.46
N VAL A 81 4.59 -0.10 0.40
CA VAL A 81 4.09 0.22 -0.94
C VAL A 81 3.21 -0.91 -1.44
N ILE A 82 2.05 -0.56 -1.99
CA ILE A 82 1.18 -1.46 -2.75
C ILE A 82 1.18 -1.00 -4.21
N ILE A 83 1.64 -1.87 -5.09
CA ILE A 83 1.72 -1.65 -6.53
C ILE A 83 0.64 -2.48 -7.21
N LEU A 84 -0.32 -1.83 -7.86
CA LEU A 84 -1.31 -2.52 -8.69
C LEU A 84 -0.79 -2.53 -10.13
N THR A 85 -0.44 -3.72 -10.63
CA THR A 85 0.16 -3.82 -11.96
C THR A 85 -0.86 -3.97 -13.08
N THR A 86 -2.15 -3.78 -12.79
CA THR A 86 -3.26 -3.94 -13.72
C THR A 86 -4.22 -2.76 -13.65
N ALA A 87 -4.86 -2.46 -14.78
CA ALA A 87 -6.00 -1.53 -14.84
C ALA A 87 -7.31 -2.19 -14.36
N ASP A 88 -7.31 -3.50 -14.13
CA ASP A 88 -8.46 -4.23 -13.61
C ASP A 88 -8.74 -3.81 -12.16
N THR A 89 -9.73 -2.92 -12.02
CA THR A 89 -10.17 -2.39 -10.73
C THR A 89 -10.71 -3.47 -9.80
N THR A 90 -11.08 -4.65 -10.29
CA THR A 90 -11.51 -5.78 -9.45
C THR A 90 -10.37 -6.29 -8.57
N ILE A 91 -9.11 -6.20 -9.03
CA ILE A 91 -7.95 -6.57 -8.21
C ILE A 91 -7.83 -5.67 -6.98
N ALA A 92 -8.10 -4.37 -7.17
CA ALA A 92 -8.13 -3.43 -6.07
C ALA A 92 -9.25 -3.75 -5.05
N GLN A 93 -10.33 -4.40 -5.49
CA GLN A 93 -11.42 -4.82 -4.61
C GLN A 93 -11.02 -5.94 -3.64
N TYR A 94 -9.98 -6.71 -3.98
CA TYR A 94 -9.42 -7.71 -3.08
C TYR A 94 -8.44 -7.10 -2.07
N LEU A 95 -7.92 -5.89 -2.27
CA LEU A 95 -6.98 -5.26 -1.32
C LEU A 95 -7.49 -5.25 0.12
N PRO A 96 -8.76 -4.90 0.43
CA PRO A 96 -9.28 -5.04 1.79
C PRO A 96 -9.20 -6.46 2.35
N LEU A 97 -9.51 -7.47 1.56
CA LEU A 97 -9.44 -8.88 1.97
C LEU A 97 -7.99 -9.31 2.23
N LEU A 98 -7.07 -8.87 1.37
CA LEU A 98 -5.65 -9.17 1.48
C LEU A 98 -5.01 -8.49 2.67
N LEU A 99 -5.22 -7.18 2.81
CA LEU A 99 -4.77 -6.42 3.96
C LEU A 99 -5.40 -7.01 5.23
N LYS A 100 -6.65 -7.45 5.20
CA LYS A 100 -7.24 -8.17 6.34
C LYS A 100 -6.50 -9.48 6.64
N LYS A 101 -6.20 -10.34 5.65
CA LYS A 101 -5.50 -11.61 5.87
C LYS A 101 -4.05 -11.41 6.34
N VAL A 102 -3.32 -10.48 5.76
CA VAL A 102 -1.92 -10.18 6.10
C VAL A 102 -1.81 -9.44 7.43
N LEU A 103 -2.79 -8.59 7.79
CA LEU A 103 -2.65 -7.66 8.92
C LEU A 103 -3.42 -8.05 10.18
N ILE A 104 -4.48 -8.88 10.09
CA ILE A 104 -5.18 -9.39 11.29
C ILE A 104 -4.26 -10.27 12.15
N VAL A 105 -3.30 -10.97 11.54
CA VAL A 105 -2.34 -11.79 12.28
C VAL A 105 -1.29 -10.93 13.00
N CYS A 106 -0.97 -9.75 12.46
CA CYS A 106 0.19 -8.97 12.89
C CYS A 106 -0.13 -7.76 13.79
N ASN A 107 -1.39 -7.33 13.92
CA ASN A 107 -1.75 -6.16 14.75
C ASN A 107 -3.01 -6.40 15.60
N PRO A 108 -2.86 -6.96 16.83
CA PRO A 108 -3.99 -7.17 17.74
C PRO A 108 -4.51 -5.87 18.38
N PHE A 109 -3.86 -4.73 18.16
CA PHE A 109 -4.18 -3.44 18.78
C PHE A 109 -4.92 -2.48 17.83
N ASP A 110 -5.40 -1.34 18.37
CA ASP A 110 -6.16 -0.32 17.63
C ASP A 110 -5.28 0.77 16.98
N HIS A 111 -3.98 0.50 16.82
CA HIS A 111 -3.07 1.41 16.15
C HIS A 111 -3.16 1.28 14.61
N PRO A 112 -2.90 2.38 13.86
CA PRO A 112 -2.74 2.30 12.41
C PRO A 112 -1.68 1.27 12.04
N ILE A 113 -2.00 0.44 11.06
CA ILE A 113 -1.08 -0.55 10.53
C ILE A 113 -0.08 0.14 9.63
N VAL A 114 1.20 -0.12 9.90
CA VAL A 114 2.33 0.37 9.12
C VAL A 114 3.02 -0.84 8.50
N LEU A 115 3.24 -0.80 7.19
CA LEU A 115 3.90 -1.86 6.41
C LEU A 115 5.37 -1.50 6.15
N ASP A 116 6.03 -0.96 7.17
CA ASP A 116 7.42 -0.52 7.08
C ASP A 116 8.32 -1.66 6.61
N GLY A 117 9.23 -1.36 5.68
CA GLY A 117 10.12 -2.40 5.15
C GLY A 117 9.45 -3.37 4.16
N LEU A 118 8.19 -3.15 3.79
CA LEU A 118 7.44 -4.04 2.91
C LEU A 118 7.06 -3.36 1.58
N LYS A 119 7.01 -4.17 0.52
CA LYS A 119 6.37 -3.83 -0.76
C LYS A 119 5.49 -4.98 -1.19
N ILE A 120 4.35 -4.66 -1.77
CA ILE A 120 3.35 -5.62 -2.21
C ILE A 120 3.07 -5.31 -3.67
N LYS A 121 3.16 -6.31 -4.53
CA LYS A 121 2.77 -6.22 -5.94
C LYS A 121 1.53 -7.09 -6.16
N CYS A 122 0.44 -6.48 -6.60
CA CYS A 122 -0.80 -7.17 -6.94
C CYS A 122 -0.98 -7.18 -8.46
N SER A 123 -1.10 -8.38 -9.03
CA SER A 123 -1.27 -8.61 -10.47
C SER A 123 -2.42 -9.60 -10.73
N PRO A 124 -2.86 -9.79 -11.97
CA PRO A 124 -3.88 -10.79 -12.32
C PRO A 124 -3.50 -12.22 -11.90
N GLU A 125 -2.22 -12.53 -11.82
CA GLU A 125 -1.72 -13.86 -11.46
C GLU A 125 -1.72 -14.10 -9.94
N GLY A 126 -1.67 -13.03 -9.14
CA GLY A 126 -1.61 -13.12 -7.69
C GLY A 126 -0.89 -11.95 -7.05
N ILE A 127 -0.21 -12.25 -5.93
CA ILE A 127 0.47 -11.27 -5.09
C ILE A 127 1.91 -11.70 -4.88
N VAL A 128 2.81 -10.71 -4.91
CA VAL A 128 4.18 -10.86 -4.46
C VAL A 128 4.40 -9.91 -3.29
N LEU A 129 4.72 -10.45 -2.13
CA LEU A 129 5.20 -9.69 -0.97
C LEU A 129 6.71 -9.67 -1.02
N LYS A 130 7.31 -8.50 -0.89
CA LYS A 130 8.74 -8.29 -0.74
C LYS A 130 9.00 -7.65 0.62
N GLY A 131 9.86 -8.27 1.43
CA GLY A 131 10.20 -7.80 2.77
C GLY A 131 11.64 -8.08 3.15
N LEU A 132 12.06 -7.51 4.28
CA LEU A 132 13.33 -7.86 4.92
C LEU A 132 13.11 -9.02 5.89
N THR A 133 14.04 -9.97 5.89
CA THR A 133 14.10 -11.02 6.91
C THR A 133 14.65 -10.46 8.23
N ASP A 134 14.09 -10.91 9.36
CA ASP A 134 14.42 -10.44 10.71
C ASP A 134 15.91 -10.60 11.05
N ASP A 135 16.56 -11.64 10.54
CA ASP A 135 17.91 -12.02 10.97
C ASP A 135 19.04 -11.52 10.07
N SER A 136 18.75 -11.08 8.84
CA SER A 136 19.83 -10.84 7.85
C SER A 136 19.67 -9.62 6.93
N GLN A 137 18.58 -8.86 7.07
CA GLN A 137 18.21 -7.81 6.11
C GLN A 137 18.23 -8.28 4.63
N LYS A 138 18.17 -9.59 4.39
CA LYS A 138 18.01 -10.12 3.05
C LYS A 138 16.57 -9.86 2.60
N ILE A 139 16.46 -9.43 1.35
CA ILE A 139 15.18 -9.26 0.67
C ILE A 139 14.63 -10.65 0.35
N GLU A 140 13.41 -10.92 0.81
CA GLU A 140 12.69 -12.16 0.50
C GLU A 140 11.38 -11.83 -0.22
N ASP A 141 11.10 -12.60 -1.28
CA ASP A 141 9.87 -12.52 -2.06
C ASP A 141 8.97 -13.73 -1.76
N GLN A 142 7.77 -13.50 -1.23
CA GLN A 142 6.74 -14.52 -1.04
C GLN A 142 5.63 -14.35 -2.08
N LYS A 143 5.26 -15.43 -2.77
CA LYS A 143 4.30 -15.40 -3.87
C LYS A 143 3.04 -16.19 -3.51
N TYR A 144 1.88 -15.60 -3.78
CA TYR A 144 0.57 -16.19 -3.51
C TYR A 144 -0.30 -16.08 -4.75
N ARG A 145 -0.99 -17.15 -5.15
CA ARG A 145 -1.98 -17.07 -6.22
C ARG A 145 -3.33 -16.69 -5.61
N TRP A 146 -4.20 -16.06 -6.40
CA TRP A 146 -5.54 -15.67 -5.93
C TRP A 146 -6.34 -16.86 -5.38
N LYS A 147 -6.26 -18.03 -6.02
CA LYS A 147 -6.92 -19.25 -5.58
C LYS A 147 -6.47 -19.76 -4.21
N ASP A 148 -5.28 -19.36 -3.75
CA ASP A 148 -4.73 -19.77 -2.45
C ASP A 148 -5.15 -18.76 -1.35
N LEU A 149 -5.72 -17.62 -1.75
CA LEU A 149 -6.08 -16.49 -0.88
C LEU A 149 -7.59 -16.23 -0.80
N LEU A 150 -8.40 -16.89 -1.61
CA LEU A 150 -9.86 -16.77 -1.60
C LEU A 150 -10.50 -17.99 -0.95
#